data_AF-A0A2U0DKC5-F1
#
_entry.id   AF-A0A2U0DKC5-F1
#
_cell.length_a   1.000
_cell.length_b   1.000
_cell.length_c   1.000
_cell.angle_alpha   90.00
_cell.angle_beta   90.00
_cell.angle_gamma   90.00
#
_symmetry.space_group_name_H-M   'P 1'
#
loop_
_entity.id
_entity.type
_entity.pdbx_description
1 polymer ?
#
loop_
_entity_poly.entity_id
_entity_poly.type
_entity_poly.pdbx_seq_one_letter_code
_entity_poly.pdbx_strand_id
1 'polypeptide(L)'
;MEEEKKDGYEVAVDENTVVSQLVKEVFKKAQKDCGSTVRNTVVGYVHNQMVALFNENPKFGVVISVKTLERYYRRYMEHMKDKDVEGFSPPNDRSKLQLSKYLGYNNYNEYLAHIYKGSGNTNINIAKNINNIKKHKGDINMS
;
A
#
# COMPACT_ATOMS: atom_id res chain seq x y z
N MET A 1 -23.34 -14.76 -39.30
CA MET A 1 -22.91 -13.53 -38.58
C MET A 1 -22.40 -14.00 -37.24
N GLU A 2 -21.09 -13.90 -37.04
CA GLU A 2 -20.41 -14.30 -35.81
C GLU A 2 -20.63 -13.19 -34.75
N GLU A 3 -21.13 -13.58 -33.58
CA GLU A 3 -21.10 -12.70 -32.40
C GLU A 3 -19.72 -12.83 -31.74
N GLU A 4 -18.88 -11.81 -31.93
CA GLU A 4 -17.63 -11.67 -31.18
C GLU A 4 -17.94 -11.48 -29.69
N LYS A 5 -17.79 -12.55 -28.91
CA LYS A 5 -17.64 -12.46 -27.45
C LYS A 5 -16.28 -11.84 -27.16
N LYS A 6 -16.27 -10.57 -26.76
CA LYS A 6 -15.10 -9.95 -26.15
C LYS A 6 -14.96 -10.49 -24.73
N ASP A 7 -14.15 -11.51 -24.57
CA ASP A 7 -13.71 -12.00 -23.27
C ASP A 7 -12.97 -10.87 -22.54
N GLY A 8 -13.66 -10.27 -21.57
CA GLY A 8 -13.06 -9.34 -20.64
C GLY A 8 -12.09 -10.08 -19.74
N TYR A 9 -10.79 -9.95 -19.99
CA TYR A 9 -9.77 -10.44 -19.08
C TYR A 9 -9.82 -9.64 -17.77
N GLU A 10 -10.33 -10.27 -16.71
CA GLU A 10 -10.25 -9.75 -15.35
C GLU A 10 -8.82 -9.94 -14.84
N VAL A 11 -7.98 -8.91 -14.99
CA VAL A 11 -6.65 -8.91 -14.36
C VAL A 11 -6.85 -8.64 -12.88
N ALA A 12 -7.02 -9.70 -12.09
CA ALA A 12 -6.95 -9.63 -10.65
C ALA A 12 -5.50 -9.26 -10.26
N VAL A 13 -5.23 -7.98 -10.07
CA VAL A 13 -3.93 -7.55 -9.54
C VAL A 13 -3.87 -7.98 -8.08
N ASP A 14 -2.92 -8.86 -7.79
CA ASP A 14 -2.66 -9.36 -6.43
C ASP A 14 -2.39 -8.19 -5.48
N GLU A 15 -3.09 -8.16 -4.35
CA GLU A 15 -2.95 -7.12 -3.32
C GLU A 15 -1.48 -6.99 -2.89
N ASN A 16 -0.73 -8.09 -2.83
CA ASN A 16 0.69 -8.05 -2.47
C ASN A 16 1.54 -7.31 -3.50
N THR A 17 1.18 -7.36 -4.78
CA THR A 17 1.86 -6.61 -5.83
C THR A 17 1.61 -5.11 -5.66
N VAL A 18 0.36 -4.72 -5.40
CA VAL A 18 0.01 -3.30 -5.20
C VAL A 18 0.63 -2.72 -3.94
N VAL A 19 0.63 -3.49 -2.85
CA VAL A 19 1.30 -3.11 -1.59
C VAL A 19 2.81 -3.00 -1.78
N SER A 20 3.42 -3.92 -2.53
CA SER A 20 4.85 -3.84 -2.87
C SER A 20 5.17 -2.56 -3.65
N GLN A 21 4.32 -2.20 -4.60
CA GLN A 21 4.48 -0.97 -5.38
C GLN A 21 4.33 0.27 -4.50
N LEU A 22 3.32 0.32 -3.63
CA LEU A 22 3.08 1.43 -2.71
C LEU A 22 4.34 1.73 -1.88
N VAL A 23 4.90 0.68 -1.27
CA VAL A 23 6.08 0.83 -0.42
C VAL A 23 7.31 1.26 -1.23
N LYS A 24 7.51 0.68 -2.42
CA LYS A 24 8.61 1.06 -3.31
C LYS A 24 8.52 2.53 -3.72
N GLU A 25 7.34 3.02 -4.07
CA GLU A 25 7.13 4.42 -4.46
C GLU A 25 7.39 5.37 -3.29
N VAL A 26 6.93 5.04 -2.08
CA VAL A 26 7.21 5.81 -0.86
C VAL A 26 8.71 5.99 -0.66
N PHE A 27 9.46 4.88 -0.69
CA PHE A 27 10.90 4.95 -0.43
C PHE A 27 11.69 5.53 -1.60
N LYS A 28 11.27 5.33 -2.85
CA LYS A 28 11.87 6.02 -4.00
C LYS A 28 11.67 7.52 -3.93
N LYS A 29 10.45 7.98 -3.58
CA LYS A 29 10.17 9.41 -3.36
C LYS A 29 11.07 9.94 -2.24
N ALA A 30 11.14 9.24 -1.12
CA ALA A 30 11.99 9.65 0.00
C ALA A 30 13.48 9.73 -0.36
N GLN A 31 14.02 8.75 -1.08
CA GLN A 31 15.41 8.77 -1.57
C GLN A 31 15.69 10.00 -2.44
N LYS A 32 14.74 10.35 -3.32
CA LYS A 32 14.84 11.55 -4.16
C LYS A 32 14.80 12.84 -3.32
N ASP A 33 13.87 12.92 -2.39
CA ASP A 33 13.66 14.13 -1.59
C ASP A 33 14.81 14.39 -0.60
N CYS A 34 15.34 13.35 0.04
CA CYS A 34 16.44 13.47 1.00
C CYS A 34 17.84 13.34 0.38
N GLY A 35 17.92 13.02 -0.92
CA GLY A 35 19.18 12.89 -1.65
C GLY A 35 20.07 11.73 -1.18
N SER A 36 19.50 10.71 -0.52
CA SER A 36 20.25 9.59 0.05
C SER A 36 19.63 8.25 -0.31
N THR A 37 20.47 7.23 -0.48
CA THR A 37 20.06 5.82 -0.61
C THR A 37 20.34 5.01 0.65
N VAL A 38 20.94 5.62 1.67
CA VAL A 38 21.29 4.97 2.93
C VAL A 38 20.01 4.67 3.71
N ARG A 39 19.76 3.39 3.99
CA ARG A 39 18.52 2.90 4.61
C ARG A 39 18.06 3.72 5.82
N ASN A 40 18.92 3.91 6.82
CA ASN A 40 18.53 4.59 8.06
C ASN A 40 18.17 6.06 7.82
N THR A 41 18.88 6.73 6.91
CA THR A 41 18.58 8.11 6.50
C THR A 41 17.23 8.19 5.80
N VAL A 42 16.99 7.31 4.82
CA VAL A 42 15.74 7.27 4.07
C VAL A 42 14.55 6.94 4.96
N VAL A 43 14.68 5.92 5.82
CA VAL A 43 13.63 5.51 6.75
C VAL A 43 13.33 6.60 7.78
N GLY A 44 14.37 7.21 8.35
CA GLY A 44 14.21 8.33 9.28
C GLY A 44 13.53 9.52 8.61
N TYR A 45 13.87 9.82 7.36
CA TYR A 45 13.20 10.86 6.58
C TYR A 45 11.71 10.58 6.40
N VAL A 46 11.33 9.37 5.94
CA VAL A 46 9.91 9.00 5.79
C VAL A 46 9.17 9.14 7.12
N HIS A 47 9.75 8.65 8.22
CA HIS A 47 9.13 8.76 9.54
C HIS A 47 8.89 10.21 9.94
N ASN A 48 9.89 11.09 9.80
CA ASN A 48 9.77 12.50 10.16
C ASN A 48 8.72 13.23 9.33
N GLN A 49 8.66 12.95 8.02
CA GLN A 49 7.63 13.53 7.14
C GLN A 49 6.23 13.06 7.51
N MET A 50 6.07 11.77 7.87
CA MET A 50 4.80 11.26 8.37
C MET A 50 4.42 11.89 9.71
N VAL A 51 5.37 12.04 10.63
CA VAL A 51 5.16 12.70 11.91
C VAL A 51 4.64 14.12 11.70
N ALA A 52 5.27 14.91 10.82
CA ALA A 52 4.78 16.25 10.47
C ALA A 52 3.36 16.19 9.90
N LEU A 53 3.13 15.37 8.87
CA LEU A 53 1.85 15.27 8.17
C LEU A 53 0.68 14.81 9.07
N PHE A 54 0.93 13.88 10.00
CA PHE A 54 -0.11 13.24 10.80
C PHE A 54 -0.27 13.83 12.20
N ASN A 55 0.76 14.38 12.81
CA ASN A 55 0.60 15.07 14.09
C ASN A 55 -0.11 16.42 13.94
N GLU A 56 0.03 17.07 12.78
CA GLU A 56 -0.78 18.24 12.41
C GLU A 56 -2.27 17.90 12.25
N ASN A 57 -2.62 16.62 12.10
CA ASN A 57 -4.00 16.19 11.91
C ASN A 57 -4.38 15.05 12.89
N PRO A 58 -4.90 15.40 14.08
CA PRO A 58 -5.07 14.47 15.20
C PRO A 58 -6.06 13.32 14.92
N LYS A 59 -6.80 13.37 13.80
CA LYS A 59 -7.71 12.32 13.35
C LYS A 59 -7.01 11.05 12.85
N PHE A 60 -5.70 11.09 12.56
CA PHE A 60 -4.98 9.95 11.97
C PHE A 60 -4.23 9.08 13.00
N GLY A 61 -4.20 9.50 14.28
CA GLY A 61 -3.58 8.82 15.42
C GLY A 61 -2.09 8.46 15.24
N VAL A 62 -1.57 7.51 16.04
CA VAL A 62 -0.20 6.96 15.98
C VAL A 62 0.38 6.73 14.57
N VAL A 63 1.58 7.28 14.35
CA VAL A 63 2.39 7.17 13.12
C VAL A 63 3.12 5.83 13.05
N ILE A 64 3.34 5.30 11.84
CA ILE A 64 4.16 4.08 11.62
C ILE A 64 5.54 4.27 12.27
N SER A 65 5.94 3.33 13.13
CA SER A 65 7.24 3.38 13.79
C SER A 65 8.41 3.19 12.82
N VAL A 66 9.55 3.81 13.12
CA VAL A 66 10.82 3.66 12.38
C VAL A 66 11.16 2.19 12.15
N LYS A 67 11.12 1.35 13.20
CA LYS A 67 11.38 -0.09 13.11
C LYS A 67 10.48 -0.81 12.10
N THR A 68 9.23 -0.38 11.98
CA THR A 68 8.29 -0.97 11.01
C THR A 68 8.62 -0.53 9.58
N LEU A 69 8.95 0.74 9.38
CA LEU A 69 9.42 1.27 8.10
C LEU A 69 10.73 0.61 7.66
N GLU A 70 11.65 0.32 8.58
CA GLU A 70 12.87 -0.44 8.27
C GLU A 70 12.55 -1.84 7.74
N ARG A 71 11.61 -2.55 8.36
CA ARG A 71 11.17 -3.88 7.87
C ARG A 71 10.58 -3.78 6.46
N TYR A 72 9.77 -2.75 6.20
CA TYR A 72 9.23 -2.50 4.87
C TYR A 72 10.36 -2.21 3.86
N TYR A 73 11.32 -1.36 4.21
CA TYR A 73 12.45 -1.06 3.32
C TYR A 73 13.23 -2.33 2.96
N ARG A 74 13.62 -3.15 3.94
CA ARG A 74 14.37 -4.40 3.69
C ARG A 74 13.61 -5.36 2.78
N ARG A 75 12.31 -5.52 3.02
CA ARG A 75 11.48 -6.45 2.24
C ARG A 75 11.30 -6.00 0.79
N TYR A 76 10.96 -4.73 0.59
CA TYR A 76 10.49 -4.24 -0.71
C TYR A 76 11.56 -3.54 -1.55
N MET A 77 12.59 -2.95 -0.93
CA MET A 77 13.69 -2.28 -1.63
C MET A 77 14.92 -3.18 -1.76
N GLU A 78 15.27 -3.92 -0.70
CA GLU A 78 16.45 -4.81 -0.72
C GLU A 78 16.11 -6.23 -1.19
N HIS A 79 14.84 -6.50 -1.54
CA HIS A 79 14.34 -7.78 -2.05
C HIS A 79 14.66 -8.99 -1.16
N MET A 80 14.84 -8.78 0.16
CA MET A 80 15.05 -9.89 1.10
C MET A 80 13.84 -10.81 1.11
N LYS A 81 14.06 -12.12 0.99
CA LYS A 81 12.96 -13.11 0.95
C LYS A 81 12.28 -13.13 2.32
N ASP A 82 10.96 -13.37 2.36
CA ASP A 82 10.13 -13.34 3.60
C ASP A 82 10.72 -14.17 4.75
N LYS A 83 11.48 -15.22 4.44
CA LYS A 83 12.12 -16.10 5.43
C LYS A 83 13.26 -15.42 6.21
N ASP A 84 13.83 -14.35 5.66
CA ASP A 84 14.97 -13.63 6.23
C ASP A 84 14.53 -12.45 7.13
N VAL A 85 13.23 -12.12 7.14
CA VAL A 85 12.66 -11.06 7.98
C VAL A 85 11.73 -11.70 9.02
N GLU A 86 12.34 -12.24 10.07
CA GLU A 86 11.61 -12.84 11.19
C GLU A 86 10.54 -11.86 11.74
N GLY A 87 9.29 -12.34 11.88
CA GLY A 87 8.17 -11.56 12.38
C GLY A 87 7.65 -10.46 11.43
N PHE A 88 7.89 -10.59 10.12
CA PHE A 88 7.32 -9.65 9.16
C PHE A 88 5.79 -9.76 9.07
N SER A 89 5.13 -8.62 9.16
CA SER A 89 3.72 -8.48 8.79
C SER A 89 3.61 -7.43 7.68
N PRO A 90 2.84 -7.68 6.61
CA PRO A 90 2.63 -6.70 5.57
C PRO A 90 1.99 -5.42 6.15
N PRO A 91 2.10 -4.27 5.45
CA PRO A 91 1.36 -3.06 5.80
C PRO A 91 -0.12 -3.37 6.07
N ASN A 92 -0.58 -3.10 7.30
CA ASN A 92 -2.00 -3.12 7.63
C ASN A 92 -2.71 -1.90 7.01
N ASP A 93 -4.04 -1.85 7.06
CA ASP A 93 -4.82 -0.80 6.39
C ASP A 93 -4.46 0.61 6.86
N ARG A 94 -4.09 0.76 8.13
CA ARG A 94 -3.60 2.04 8.66
C ARG A 94 -2.26 2.42 8.06
N SER A 95 -1.31 1.48 8.00
CA SER A 95 -0.03 1.71 7.33
C SER A 95 -0.23 2.05 5.86
N LYS A 96 -1.11 1.34 5.14
CA LYS A 96 -1.47 1.63 3.74
C LYS A 96 -1.99 3.06 3.60
N LEU A 97 -2.92 3.49 4.46
CA LEU A 97 -3.43 4.85 4.47
C LEU A 97 -2.32 5.90 4.67
N GLN A 98 -1.45 5.70 5.67
CA GLN A 98 -0.38 6.66 5.96
C GLN A 98 0.65 6.73 4.83
N LEU A 99 1.00 5.58 4.25
CA LEU A 99 1.90 5.48 3.09
C LEU A 99 1.31 6.17 1.86
N SER A 100 0.02 5.95 1.54
CA SER A 100 -0.65 6.62 0.42
C SER A 100 -0.74 8.13 0.61
N LYS A 101 -1.00 8.59 1.84
CA LYS A 101 -1.03 10.01 2.16
C LYS A 101 0.33 10.69 2.05
N TYR A 102 1.40 10.01 2.44
CA TYR A 102 2.77 10.50 2.21
C TYR A 102 3.06 10.70 0.70
N LEU A 103 2.48 9.87 -0.16
CA LEU A 103 2.57 10.04 -1.62
C LEU A 103 1.67 11.15 -2.18
N GLY A 104 0.82 11.78 -1.35
CA GLY A 104 -0.07 12.87 -1.76
C GLY A 104 -1.51 12.44 -2.08
N TYR A 105 -1.89 11.18 -1.88
CA TYR A 105 -3.27 10.70 -2.07
C TYR A 105 -4.11 10.92 -0.79
N ASN A 106 -5.43 11.11 -0.92
CA ASN A 106 -6.27 11.27 0.27
C ASN A 106 -6.47 9.95 1.03
N ASN A 107 -6.40 8.80 0.34
CA ASN A 107 -6.52 7.48 0.95
C ASN A 107 -5.95 6.37 0.03
N TYR A 108 -5.93 5.14 0.54
CA TYR A 108 -5.44 3.98 -0.22
C TYR A 108 -6.28 3.66 -1.46
N ASN A 109 -7.60 3.87 -1.43
CA ASN A 109 -8.45 3.60 -2.61
C ASN A 109 -8.17 4.57 -3.76
N GLU A 110 -7.81 5.82 -3.46
CA GLU A 110 -7.40 6.79 -4.47
C GLU A 110 -6.06 6.39 -5.10
N TYR A 111 -5.11 5.90 -4.28
CA TYR A 111 -3.88 5.30 -4.79
C TYR A 111 -4.17 4.09 -5.68
N LEU A 112 -5.07 3.18 -5.26
CA LEU A 112 -5.50 2.05 -6.10
C LEU A 112 -6.04 2.54 -7.45
N ALA A 113 -6.97 3.51 -7.44
CA ALA A 113 -7.54 4.07 -8.65
C ALA A 113 -6.47 4.68 -9.56
N HIS A 114 -5.42 5.30 -9.02
CA HIS A 114 -4.30 5.81 -9.80
C HIS A 114 -3.52 4.69 -10.51
N ILE A 115 -3.13 3.64 -9.78
CA ILE A 115 -2.44 2.48 -10.34
C ILE A 115 -3.27 1.80 -11.43
N TYR A 116 -4.58 1.67 -11.21
CA TYR A 116 -5.50 1.03 -12.15
C TYR A 116 -5.89 1.91 -13.35
N LYS A 117 -5.88 3.25 -13.21
CA LYS A 117 -6.12 4.17 -14.33
C LYS A 117 -4.91 4.25 -15.27
N GLY A 118 -3.70 4.06 -14.74
CA GLY A 118 -2.46 4.04 -15.51
C GLY A 118 -2.27 2.78 -16.37
N SER A 119 -3.06 1.71 -16.17
CA SER A 119 -2.89 0.42 -16.86
C SER A 119 -3.76 0.22 -18.11
N GLY A 120 -4.48 1.24 -18.57
CA GLY A 120 -5.19 1.24 -19.87
C GLY A 120 -6.45 0.37 -19.97
N ASN A 121 -6.75 -0.48 -18.98
CA ASN A 121 -7.95 -1.33 -18.95
C ASN A 121 -9.00 -0.79 -17.96
N THR A 122 -9.66 0.30 -18.36
CA THR A 122 -10.75 0.91 -17.58
C THR A 122 -12.05 0.12 -17.78
N ASN A 123 -12.19 -0.99 -17.06
CA ASN A 123 -13.49 -1.60 -16.73
C ASN A 123 -13.44 -2.31 -15.38
N ILE A 124 -12.80 -1.68 -14.40
CA ILE A 124 -12.64 -2.29 -13.08
C ILE A 124 -13.82 -1.86 -12.21
N ASN A 125 -14.70 -2.83 -11.95
CA ASN A 125 -15.67 -2.83 -10.87
C ASN A 125 -14.94 -2.79 -9.50
N ILE A 126 -14.33 -1.65 -9.16
CA ILE A 126 -13.67 -1.41 -7.86
C ILE A 126 -14.69 -1.55 -6.70
N ALA A 127 -16.00 -1.53 -6.99
CA ALA A 127 -17.07 -1.67 -6.02
C ALA A 127 -17.39 -3.11 -5.57
N LYS A 128 -16.95 -4.18 -6.27
CA LYS A 128 -17.36 -5.55 -5.90
C LYS A 128 -16.44 -6.24 -4.88
N ASN A 129 -15.14 -5.96 -4.87
CA ASN A 129 -14.23 -6.66 -3.96
C ASN A 129 -14.17 -6.05 -2.54
N ILE A 130 -14.54 -4.77 -2.39
CA ILE A 130 -14.66 -4.13 -1.06
C ILE A 130 -15.85 -4.69 -0.27
N ASN A 131 -16.90 -5.19 -0.96
CA ASN A 131 -18.08 -5.77 -0.31
C ASN A 131 -17.90 -7.24 0.12
N ASN A 132 -16.91 -7.97 -0.41
CA ASN A 132 -16.62 -9.33 0.07
C ASN A 132 -15.78 -9.34 1.36
N ILE A 133 -15.02 -8.29 1.65
CA ILE A 133 -14.27 -8.16 2.92
C ILE A 133 -15.21 -7.89 4.10
N LYS A 134 -16.41 -7.33 3.86
CA LYS A 134 -17.42 -7.12 4.91
C LYS A 134 -18.33 -8.31 5.19
N LYS A 135 -18.36 -9.35 4.33
CA LYS A 135 -19.27 -10.50 4.53
C LYS A 135 -18.70 -11.61 5.42
N HIS A 136 -17.39 -11.71 5.63
CA HIS A 136 -16.80 -12.72 6.53
C HIS A 136 -16.58 -12.24 7.98
N LYS A 137 -17.30 -11.20 8.43
CA LYS A 137 -17.45 -10.87 9.86
C LYS A 137 -18.85 -11.20 10.40
N GLY A 138 -19.59 -12.07 9.71
CA GLY A 138 -20.95 -12.47 10.07
C GLY A 138 -21.13 -13.89 10.59
N ASP A 139 -20.18 -14.82 10.38
CA ASP A 139 -20.39 -16.26 10.68
C ASP A 139 -19.52 -16.75 11.84
N ILE A 140 -19.40 -15.95 12.91
CA ILE A 140 -18.90 -16.43 14.20
C ILE A 140 -19.89 -16.02 15.29
N ASN A 141 -20.92 -16.84 15.45
CA ASN A 141 -21.62 -17.14 16.70
C ASN A 141 -22.34 -18.47 16.44
N MET A 142 -21.80 -19.58 16.95
CA MET A 142 -22.06 -20.12 18.28
C MET A 142 -23.47 -20.71 18.42
N SER A 143 -23.45 -22.02 18.68
CA SER A 143 -24.51 -22.95 19.12
C SER A 143 -25.35 -23.62 18.04
#